data_AF-A0AB37KBT0-F1
#
_entry.id   AF-A0AB37KBT0-F1
#
_cell.length_a   1.000
_cell.length_b   1.000
_cell.length_c   1.000
_cell.angle_alpha   90.00
_cell.angle_beta   90.00
_cell.angle_gamma   90.00
#
_symmetry.space_group_name_H-M   'P 1'
#
loop_
_entity.id
_entity.type
_entity.pdbx_description
1 polymer ?
#
loop_
_entity_poly.entity_id
_entity_poly.type
_entity_poly.pdbx_seq_one_letter_code
_entity_poly.pdbx_strand_id
1 'polypeptide(L)'
;MHWKLTHTDDGLIIDNEGGKTLGYDTNAGIQIIEQDGFAFKDLDGSGYIEPFEDWRLPISLRVRDFSTRFGLWQENRKLYYSKGTMDLSDDILAIMEMFRKEDMQKYIDPQWDDIEYLNENDIIMVLLLMFDASDDHSKDGYLASIIVQSMHLGVFENIVYSIWKAIRRFVNKESQQNMEKLEKAA
;
A
#
# COMPACT_ATOMS: atom_id res chain seq x y z
N MET A 1 -18.75 -10.73 -18.17
CA MET A 1 -17.80 -10.98 -17.07
C MET A 1 -16.42 -10.71 -17.63
N HIS A 2 -15.77 -9.65 -17.15
CA HIS A 2 -14.47 -9.18 -17.61
C HIS A 2 -13.37 -9.52 -16.62
N TRP A 3 -13.62 -10.41 -15.66
CA TRP A 3 -12.61 -10.83 -14.70
C TRP A 3 -12.63 -12.33 -14.49
N LYS A 4 -11.49 -12.89 -14.06
CA LYS A 4 -11.35 -14.31 -13.69
C LYS A 4 -10.50 -14.47 -12.44
N LEU A 5 -10.85 -15.44 -11.59
CA LEU A 5 -10.03 -15.87 -10.47
C LEU A 5 -9.16 -17.05 -10.91
N THR A 6 -7.85 -16.93 -10.74
CA THR A 6 -6.86 -17.97 -11.04
C THR A 6 -6.12 -18.38 -9.78
N HIS A 7 -5.98 -19.68 -9.55
CA HIS A 7 -5.08 -20.20 -8.52
C HIS A 7 -3.66 -20.27 -9.08
N THR A 8 -2.71 -19.70 -8.37
CA THR A 8 -1.27 -19.87 -8.63
C THR A 8 -0.62 -20.57 -7.43
N ASP A 9 0.64 -20.97 -7.59
CA ASP A 9 1.43 -21.57 -6.50
C ASP A 9 1.65 -20.58 -5.33
N ASP A 10 1.55 -19.29 -5.62
CA ASP A 10 1.84 -18.20 -4.67
C ASP A 10 0.57 -17.57 -4.05
N GLY A 11 -0.62 -17.81 -4.62
CA GLY A 11 -1.87 -17.25 -4.10
C GLY A 11 -3.04 -17.28 -5.09
N LEU A 12 -4.08 -16.48 -4.82
CA LEU A 12 -5.18 -16.27 -5.76
C LEU A 12 -4.97 -14.96 -6.49
N ILE A 13 -5.26 -14.97 -7.79
CA ILE A 13 -5.15 -13.79 -8.64
C ILE A 13 -6.48 -13.52 -9.30
N ILE A 14 -6.94 -12.29 -9.20
CA ILE A 14 -8.05 -11.75 -9.97
C ILE A 14 -7.46 -11.00 -11.15
N ASP A 15 -7.69 -11.51 -12.36
CA ASP A 15 -7.29 -10.86 -13.60
C ASP A 15 -8.50 -10.13 -14.17
N ASN A 16 -8.46 -8.79 -14.16
CA ASN A 16 -9.44 -7.91 -14.79
C ASN A 16 -9.00 -7.61 -16.23
N GLU A 17 -9.77 -8.07 -17.21
CA GLU A 17 -9.49 -7.91 -18.64
C GLU A 17 -9.37 -6.43 -19.04
N GLY A 18 -8.19 -6.03 -19.50
CA GLY A 18 -7.91 -4.63 -19.86
C GLY A 18 -7.86 -3.68 -18.66
N GLY A 19 -7.85 -4.24 -17.44
CA GLY A 19 -7.81 -3.52 -16.19
C GLY A 19 -6.68 -3.99 -15.29
N LYS A 20 -6.88 -3.84 -13.98
CA LYS A 20 -5.88 -4.13 -12.97
C LYS A 20 -5.96 -5.55 -12.43
N THR A 21 -4.84 -6.25 -12.41
CA THR A 21 -4.71 -7.53 -11.70
C THR A 21 -4.71 -7.30 -10.19
N LEU A 22 -5.40 -8.15 -9.42
CA LEU A 22 -5.47 -8.04 -7.96
C LEU A 22 -5.02 -9.35 -7.30
N GLY A 23 -4.04 -9.28 -6.41
CA GLY A 23 -3.71 -10.39 -5.50
C GLY A 23 -4.82 -10.58 -4.46
N TYR A 24 -5.29 -11.81 -4.25
CA TYR A 24 -6.38 -12.14 -3.34
C TYR A 24 -5.97 -13.27 -2.39
N ASP A 25 -6.36 -13.15 -1.12
CA ASP A 25 -6.18 -14.18 -0.10
C ASP A 25 -7.52 -14.40 0.59
N THR A 26 -8.08 -15.60 0.46
CA THR A 26 -9.34 -15.98 1.11
C THR A 26 -9.27 -15.88 2.63
N ASN A 27 -8.09 -15.94 3.22
CA ASN A 27 -7.90 -15.84 4.67
C ASN A 27 -7.79 -14.39 5.15
N ALA A 28 -7.65 -13.40 4.25
CA ALA A 28 -7.55 -11.99 4.63
C ALA A 28 -8.90 -11.39 5.09
N GLY A 29 -10.02 -12.10 4.87
CA GLY A 29 -11.36 -11.63 5.25
C GLY A 29 -11.88 -10.45 4.41
N ILE A 30 -11.16 -10.08 3.36
CA ILE A 30 -11.56 -9.04 2.38
C ILE A 30 -12.57 -9.65 1.42
N GLN A 31 -13.66 -8.94 1.17
CA GLN A 31 -14.66 -9.35 0.19
C GLN A 31 -14.29 -8.84 -1.21
N ILE A 32 -14.78 -9.52 -2.23
CA ILE A 32 -14.68 -9.07 -3.62
C ILE A 32 -16.03 -8.53 -4.05
N ILE A 33 -16.02 -7.31 -4.55
CA ILE A 33 -17.19 -6.65 -5.12
C ILE A 33 -17.07 -6.71 -6.64
N GLU A 34 -18.15 -7.14 -7.30
CA GLU A 34 -18.26 -7.08 -8.76
C GLU A 34 -19.10 -5.89 -9.19
N GLN A 35 -18.55 -5.05 -10.07
CA GLN A 35 -19.27 -3.94 -10.69
C GLN A 35 -18.82 -3.75 -12.14
N ASP A 36 -19.76 -3.51 -13.05
CA ASP A 36 -19.52 -3.34 -14.49
C ASP A 36 -18.73 -4.50 -15.13
N GLY A 37 -18.81 -5.69 -14.53
CA GLY A 37 -18.07 -6.87 -14.96
C GLY A 37 -16.60 -6.92 -14.54
N PHE A 38 -16.15 -6.00 -13.68
CA PHE A 38 -14.82 -5.96 -13.06
C PHE A 38 -14.91 -6.30 -11.57
N ALA A 39 -13.80 -6.77 -10.99
CA ALA A 39 -13.67 -7.10 -9.59
C ALA A 39 -12.82 -6.08 -8.81
N PHE A 40 -13.24 -5.82 -7.58
CA PHE A 40 -12.67 -4.84 -6.65
C PHE A 40 -12.57 -5.46 -5.25
N LYS A 41 -11.60 -5.00 -4.45
CA LYS A 41 -11.46 -5.40 -3.05
C LYS A 41 -12.24 -4.45 -2.15
N ASP A 42 -13.08 -5.01 -1.29
CA ASP A 42 -13.74 -4.28 -0.18
C ASP A 42 -12.75 -4.17 0.98
N LEU A 43 -11.97 -3.09 0.99
CA LEU A 43 -10.89 -2.83 1.93
C LEU A 43 -11.42 -2.23 3.24
N ASP A 44 -12.52 -1.47 3.20
CA ASP A 44 -13.15 -0.91 4.39
C ASP A 44 -14.32 -1.75 4.95
N GLY A 45 -14.75 -2.79 4.23
CA GLY A 45 -15.82 -3.69 4.66
C GLY A 45 -17.21 -3.08 4.53
N SER A 46 -17.37 -2.05 3.72
CA SER A 46 -18.66 -1.37 3.50
C SER A 46 -19.63 -2.19 2.66
N GLY A 47 -19.13 -3.13 1.86
CA GLY A 47 -19.89 -3.88 0.87
C GLY A 47 -20.25 -3.08 -0.40
N TYR A 48 -19.70 -1.87 -0.56
CA TYR A 48 -19.84 -1.03 -1.75
C TYR A 48 -18.47 -0.61 -2.24
N ILE A 49 -18.33 -0.31 -3.53
CA ILE A 49 -17.07 0.21 -4.06
C ILE A 49 -16.95 1.67 -3.68
N GLU A 50 -16.02 1.96 -2.79
CA GLU A 50 -15.70 3.32 -2.41
C GLU A 50 -14.70 3.95 -3.41
N PRO A 51 -14.68 5.28 -3.57
CA PRO A 51 -13.82 5.91 -4.57
C PRO A 51 -12.34 5.53 -4.43
N PHE A 52 -11.83 5.36 -3.20
CA PHE A 52 -10.44 4.93 -3.02
C PHE A 52 -10.16 3.47 -3.47
N GLU A 53 -11.17 2.61 -3.49
CA GLU A 53 -11.08 1.19 -3.91
C GLU A 53 -11.24 1.03 -5.42
N ASP A 54 -11.92 1.99 -6.07
CA ASP A 54 -12.09 2.02 -7.51
C ASP A 54 -10.79 2.42 -8.22
N TRP A 55 -9.97 1.42 -8.54
CA TRP A 55 -8.71 1.59 -9.26
C TRP A 55 -8.85 2.21 -10.66
N ARG A 56 -10.08 2.37 -11.18
CA ARG A 56 -10.35 3.04 -12.47
C ARG A 56 -10.36 4.57 -12.34
N LEU A 57 -10.50 5.11 -11.12
CA LEU A 57 -10.56 6.55 -10.89
C LEU A 57 -9.16 7.19 -10.88
N PRO A 58 -9.05 8.48 -11.29
CA PRO A 58 -7.83 9.27 -11.13
C PRO A 58 -7.28 9.18 -9.70
N ILE A 59 -5.99 8.95 -9.56
CA ILE A 59 -5.36 8.67 -8.26
C ILE A 59 -5.55 9.84 -7.28
N SER A 60 -5.58 11.08 -7.77
CA SER A 60 -5.88 12.26 -6.96
C SER A 60 -7.26 12.23 -6.30
N LEU A 61 -8.30 11.71 -6.98
CA LEU A 61 -9.63 11.53 -6.39
C LEU A 61 -9.61 10.43 -5.32
N ARG A 62 -8.90 9.34 -5.61
CA ARG A 62 -8.76 8.22 -4.69
C ARG A 62 -8.03 8.62 -3.41
N VAL A 63 -6.95 9.40 -3.53
CA VAL A 63 -6.20 9.94 -2.38
C VAL A 63 -7.08 10.87 -1.56
N ARG A 64 -7.90 11.73 -2.18
CA ARG A 64 -8.83 12.62 -1.45
C ARG A 64 -9.88 11.84 -0.66
N ASP A 65 -10.47 10.82 -1.26
CA ASP A 65 -11.43 9.96 -0.56
C ASP A 65 -10.76 9.19 0.58
N PHE A 66 -9.60 8.57 0.31
CA PHE A 66 -8.82 7.85 1.31
C PHE A 66 -8.45 8.75 2.50
N SER A 67 -7.95 9.97 2.24
CA SER A 67 -7.66 10.98 3.27
C SER A 67 -8.89 11.31 4.10
N THR A 68 -10.02 11.59 3.46
CA THR A 68 -11.24 12.02 4.16
C THR A 68 -11.81 10.91 5.02
N ARG A 69 -11.86 9.68 4.47
CA ARG A 69 -12.45 8.51 5.10
C ARG A 69 -11.70 8.05 6.34
N PHE A 70 -10.38 8.01 6.26
CA PHE A 70 -9.53 7.58 7.37
C PHE A 70 -9.01 8.75 8.22
N GLY A 71 -9.44 9.98 7.91
CA GLY A 71 -9.05 11.19 8.61
C GLY A 71 -7.54 11.43 8.56
N LEU A 72 -6.95 11.21 7.38
CA LEU A 72 -5.51 11.34 7.13
C LEU A 72 -5.20 12.71 6.55
N TRP A 73 -4.13 13.32 7.03
CA TRP A 73 -3.54 14.50 6.40
C TRP A 73 -2.03 14.46 6.54
N GLN A 74 -1.35 15.21 5.66
CA GLN A 74 0.10 15.22 5.61
C GLN A 74 0.61 16.65 5.76
N GLU A 75 1.59 16.84 6.65
CA GLU A 75 2.31 18.11 6.78
C GLU A 75 3.76 17.84 7.16
N ASN A 76 4.70 18.62 6.59
CA ASN A 76 6.12 18.56 6.93
C ASN A 76 6.71 17.13 6.87
N ARG A 77 6.35 16.35 5.83
CA ARG A 77 6.73 14.92 5.64
C ARG A 77 6.27 13.97 6.76
N LYS A 78 5.27 14.37 7.54
CA LYS A 78 4.62 13.51 8.55
C LYS A 78 3.22 13.17 8.13
N LEU A 79 2.81 11.95 8.42
CA LEU A 79 1.44 11.50 8.27
C LEU A 79 0.72 11.68 9.60
N TYR A 80 -0.46 12.28 9.55
CA TYR A 80 -1.33 12.44 10.70
C TYR A 80 -2.64 11.68 10.47
N TYR A 81 -3.22 11.21 11.57
CA TYR A 81 -4.51 10.54 11.59
C TYR A 81 -5.22 10.79 12.92
N SER A 82 -6.50 10.44 13.00
CA SER A 82 -7.37 10.74 14.16
C SER A 82 -6.80 10.37 15.54
N LYS A 83 -5.93 9.35 15.62
CA LYS A 83 -5.39 8.80 16.87
C LYS A 83 -3.88 8.96 17.03
N GLY A 84 -3.20 9.66 16.13
CA GLY A 84 -1.75 9.83 16.23
C GLY A 84 -1.09 10.50 15.04
N THR A 85 0.22 10.44 15.06
CA THR A 85 1.10 10.91 13.98
C THR A 85 2.07 9.78 13.64
N MET A 86 2.64 9.82 12.46
CA MET A 86 3.71 8.94 12.03
C MET A 86 4.81 9.78 11.41
N ASP A 87 5.98 9.68 12.01
CA ASP A 87 7.21 10.21 11.44
C ASP A 87 7.88 9.10 10.64
N LEU A 88 8.17 9.38 9.37
CA LEU A 88 8.87 8.44 8.50
C LEU A 88 10.36 8.69 8.61
N SER A 89 11.13 7.64 8.92
CA SER A 89 12.59 7.74 8.95
C SER A 89 13.14 8.08 7.57
N ASP A 90 14.29 8.75 7.51
CA ASP A 90 14.97 9.11 6.25
C ASP A 90 15.13 7.92 5.28
N ASP A 91 15.39 6.72 5.80
CA ASP A 91 15.50 5.50 4.99
C ASP A 91 14.18 5.15 4.27
N ILE A 92 13.04 5.30 4.95
CA ILE A 92 11.71 5.03 4.38
C ILE A 92 11.38 6.12 3.37
N LEU A 93 11.67 7.37 3.70
CA LEU A 93 11.50 8.50 2.78
C LEU A 93 12.31 8.31 1.49
N ALA A 94 13.54 7.80 1.58
CA ALA A 94 14.37 7.49 0.42
C ALA A 94 13.77 6.36 -0.43
N ILE A 95 13.26 5.29 0.18
CA ILE A 95 12.56 4.21 -0.53
C ILE A 95 11.33 4.75 -1.24
N MET A 96 10.54 5.61 -0.58
CA MET A 96 9.36 6.24 -1.18
C MET A 96 9.72 7.16 -2.35
N GLU A 97 10.84 7.89 -2.25
CA GLU A 97 11.36 8.71 -3.36
C GLU A 97 11.82 7.85 -4.55
N MET A 98 12.35 6.65 -4.31
CA MET A 98 12.67 5.69 -5.37
C MET A 98 11.39 5.16 -6.03
N PHE A 99 10.43 4.68 -5.24
CA PHE A 99 9.10 4.27 -5.73
C PHE A 99 8.41 5.37 -6.53
N ARG A 100 8.52 6.63 -6.09
CA ARG A 100 7.99 7.80 -6.81
C ARG A 100 8.55 7.90 -8.22
N LYS A 101 9.87 7.73 -8.37
CA LYS A 101 10.55 7.92 -9.65
C LYS A 101 10.29 6.78 -10.63
N GLU A 102 10.16 5.56 -10.13
CA GLU A 102 10.11 4.37 -10.97
C GLU A 102 8.68 3.92 -11.28
N ASP A 103 7.78 3.98 -10.30
CA ASP A 103 6.46 3.35 -10.40
C ASP A 103 5.28 4.31 -10.32
N MET A 104 5.36 5.41 -9.56
CA MET A 104 4.21 6.30 -9.40
C MET A 104 3.78 7.00 -10.70
N GLN A 105 4.69 7.23 -11.64
CA GLN A 105 4.33 7.81 -12.94
C GLN A 105 3.36 6.93 -13.75
N LYS A 106 3.29 5.62 -13.48
CA LYS A 106 2.35 4.71 -14.14
C LYS A 106 0.90 4.95 -13.70
N TYR A 107 0.69 5.53 -12.53
CA TYR A 107 -0.62 5.72 -11.90
C TYR A 107 -1.15 7.15 -12.02
N ILE A 108 -0.30 8.09 -12.42
CA ILE A 108 -0.66 9.51 -12.56
C ILE A 108 -1.04 9.75 -14.02
N ASP A 109 -2.25 10.23 -14.26
CA ASP A 109 -2.68 10.77 -15.53
C ASP A 109 -2.65 12.31 -15.45
N PRO A 110 -1.66 13.01 -16.06
CA PRO A 110 -1.55 14.46 -16.00
C PRO A 110 -2.78 15.23 -16.53
N GLN A 111 -3.65 14.57 -17.30
CA GLN A 111 -4.87 15.19 -17.80
C GLN A 111 -5.97 15.25 -16.73
N TRP A 112 -6.04 14.25 -15.86
CA TRP A 112 -7.13 14.10 -14.90
C TRP A 112 -6.69 14.29 -13.44
N ASP A 113 -5.39 14.15 -13.16
CA ASP A 113 -4.85 14.22 -11.82
C ASP A 113 -4.35 15.60 -11.41
N ASP A 114 -4.66 15.94 -10.17
CA ASP A 114 -4.10 17.09 -9.47
C ASP A 114 -2.68 16.77 -8.96
N ILE A 115 -1.68 17.02 -9.81
CA ILE A 115 -0.27 16.71 -9.53
C ILE A 115 0.26 17.50 -8.33
N GLU A 116 -0.19 18.74 -8.12
CA GLU A 116 0.24 19.56 -7.00
C GLU A 116 -0.24 18.94 -5.69
N TYR A 117 -1.53 18.61 -5.61
CA TYR A 117 -2.10 17.92 -4.46
C TYR A 117 -1.44 16.57 -4.17
N LEU A 118 -1.15 15.78 -5.21
CA LEU A 118 -0.47 14.49 -5.05
C LEU A 118 0.96 14.64 -4.52
N ASN A 119 1.69 15.68 -4.92
CA ASN A 119 3.03 15.96 -4.39
C ASN A 119 3.00 16.39 -2.92
N GLU A 120 1.95 17.09 -2.50
CA GLU A 120 1.74 17.46 -1.09
C GLU A 120 1.33 16.27 -0.21
N ASN A 121 0.68 15.26 -0.80
CA ASN A 121 0.11 14.09 -0.12
C ASN A 121 0.76 12.78 -0.57
N ASP A 122 2.05 12.80 -0.90
CA ASP A 122 2.77 11.68 -1.48
C ASP A 122 2.84 10.45 -0.55
N ILE A 123 2.85 10.66 0.78
CA ILE A 123 2.84 9.55 1.74
C ILE A 123 1.50 8.82 1.68
N ILE A 124 0.41 9.58 1.64
CA ILE A 124 -0.95 9.05 1.56
C ILE A 124 -1.13 8.34 0.23
N MET A 125 -0.61 8.90 -0.86
CA MET A 125 -0.61 8.27 -2.18
C MET A 125 0.13 6.94 -2.17
N VAL A 126 1.34 6.88 -1.60
CA VAL A 126 2.09 5.62 -1.51
C VAL A 126 1.33 4.59 -0.67
N LEU A 127 0.76 4.98 0.47
CA LEU A 127 -0.05 4.07 1.29
C LEU A 127 -1.24 3.51 0.53
N LEU A 128 -1.93 4.34 -0.23
CA LEU A 128 -3.03 3.90 -1.09
C LEU A 128 -2.53 2.92 -2.16
N LEU A 129 -1.42 3.24 -2.83
CA LEU A 129 -0.84 2.39 -3.87
C LEU A 129 -0.27 1.08 -3.33
N MET A 130 0.10 1.01 -2.05
CA MET A 130 0.47 -0.27 -1.42
C MET A 130 -0.70 -1.25 -1.35
N PHE A 131 -1.95 -0.78 -1.34
CA PHE A 131 -3.11 -1.66 -1.46
C PHE A 131 -3.35 -2.13 -2.90
N ASP A 132 -2.76 -1.40 -3.84
CA ASP A 132 -2.90 -1.61 -5.27
C ASP A 132 -1.81 -2.47 -5.89
N ALA A 133 -0.60 -2.43 -5.33
CA ALA A 133 0.56 -3.15 -5.82
C ALA A 133 0.28 -4.66 -5.80
N SER A 134 -0.04 -5.20 -6.98
CA SER A 134 -0.45 -6.58 -7.23
C SER A 134 0.70 -7.49 -7.65
N ASP A 135 1.92 -6.98 -7.63
CA ASP A 135 3.07 -7.59 -8.29
C ASP A 135 3.71 -8.71 -7.45
N ASP A 136 3.33 -8.83 -6.18
CA ASP A 136 3.74 -9.96 -5.34
C ASP A 136 2.52 -10.82 -5.01
N HIS A 137 2.56 -12.07 -5.43
CA HIS A 137 1.43 -12.99 -5.42
C HIS A 137 0.97 -13.41 -4.02
N SER A 138 1.48 -12.83 -2.93
CA SER A 138 1.06 -13.20 -1.59
C SER A 138 0.99 -12.02 -0.61
N LYS A 139 -0.26 -11.75 -0.14
CA LYS A 139 -0.62 -11.10 1.14
C LYS A 139 -0.92 -9.59 1.14
N ASP A 140 -1.12 -8.93 0.01
CA ASP A 140 -1.42 -7.48 -0.02
C ASP A 140 -2.72 -7.13 0.71
N GLY A 141 -3.74 -7.98 0.58
CA GLY A 141 -5.01 -7.80 1.30
C GLY A 141 -4.84 -7.84 2.82
N TYR A 142 -3.99 -8.74 3.32
CA TYR A 142 -3.73 -8.84 4.75
C TYR A 142 -3.00 -7.60 5.26
N LEU A 143 -1.99 -7.11 4.52
CA LEU A 143 -1.27 -5.89 4.88
C LEU A 143 -2.20 -4.67 4.87
N ALA A 144 -3.07 -4.56 3.87
CA ALA A 144 -4.07 -3.50 3.78
C ALA A 144 -4.99 -3.50 5.01
N SER A 145 -5.54 -4.66 5.36
CA SER A 145 -6.41 -4.81 6.51
C SER A 145 -5.69 -4.47 7.83
N ILE A 146 -4.44 -4.87 8.00
CA ILE A 146 -3.63 -4.50 9.18
C ILE A 146 -3.45 -2.99 9.25
N ILE A 147 -3.09 -2.34 8.15
CA ILE A 147 -2.84 -0.89 8.12
C ILE A 147 -4.12 -0.16 8.53
N VAL A 148 -5.24 -0.42 7.85
CA VAL A 148 -6.54 0.20 8.14
C VAL A 148 -6.96 -0.03 9.58
N GLN A 149 -6.95 -1.28 10.05
CA GLN A 149 -7.35 -1.59 11.43
C GLN A 149 -6.43 -0.96 12.47
N SER A 150 -5.11 -0.92 12.22
CA SER A 150 -4.15 -0.33 13.14
C SER A 150 -4.29 1.19 13.25
N MET A 151 -4.66 1.88 12.15
CA MET A 151 -5.01 3.30 12.17
C MET A 151 -6.27 3.53 13.01
N HIS A 152 -7.31 2.71 12.81
CA HIS A 152 -8.53 2.76 13.62
C HIS A 152 -8.28 2.48 15.10
N LEU A 153 -7.36 1.58 15.43
CA LEU A 153 -7.00 1.26 16.81
C LEU A 153 -6.03 2.27 17.44
N GLY A 154 -5.39 3.13 16.64
CA GLY A 154 -4.38 4.08 17.12
C GLY A 154 -3.03 3.42 17.44
N VAL A 155 -2.74 2.27 16.84
CA VAL A 155 -1.50 1.49 17.09
C VAL A 155 -0.59 1.39 15.88
N PHE A 156 -0.96 2.03 14.76
CA PHE A 156 -0.23 1.94 13.49
C PHE A 156 1.25 2.31 13.63
N GLU A 157 1.55 3.45 14.25
CA GLU A 157 2.93 3.91 14.47
C GLU A 157 3.76 2.88 15.26
N ASN A 158 3.18 2.31 16.33
CA ASN A 158 3.86 1.30 17.15
C ASN A 158 4.16 0.02 16.37
N ILE A 159 3.24 -0.41 15.50
CA ILE A 159 3.43 -1.57 14.63
C ILE A 159 4.56 -1.30 13.64
N VAL A 160 4.50 -0.19 12.91
CA VAL A 160 5.54 0.18 11.92
C VAL A 160 6.90 0.30 12.58
N TYR A 161 7.00 1.01 13.71
CA TYR A 161 8.24 1.12 14.47
C TYR A 161 8.77 -0.25 14.92
N SER A 162 7.90 -1.15 15.38
CA SER A 162 8.30 -2.48 15.84
C SER A 162 8.79 -3.36 14.69
N ILE A 163 8.11 -3.34 13.55
CA ILE A 163 8.51 -4.04 12.33
C ILE A 163 9.86 -3.50 11.86
N TRP A 164 10.00 -2.17 11.74
CA TRP A 164 11.23 -1.54 11.29
C TRP A 164 12.41 -1.83 12.21
N LYS A 165 12.20 -1.74 13.53
CA LYS A 165 13.21 -2.09 14.53
C LYS A 165 13.64 -3.54 14.43
N ALA A 166 12.72 -4.46 14.13
CA ALA A 166 13.04 -5.86 13.90
C ALA A 166 13.87 -6.04 12.61
N ILE A 167 13.41 -5.49 11.48
CA ILE A 167 14.12 -5.54 10.18
C ILE A 167 15.55 -5.03 10.33
N ARG A 168 15.72 -3.83 10.91
CA ARG A 168 17.05 -3.23 11.11
C ARG A 168 17.97 -4.13 11.95
N ARG A 169 17.43 -4.79 12.98
CA ARG A 169 18.20 -5.75 13.79
C ARG A 169 18.62 -6.99 13.01
N PHE A 170 17.76 -7.50 12.13
CA PHE A 170 18.06 -8.66 11.30
C PHE A 170 19.06 -8.33 10.20
N VAL A 171 18.81 -7.28 9.41
CA VAL A 171 19.70 -6.83 8.32
C VAL A 171 21.09 -6.50 8.86
N ASN A 172 21.18 -5.72 9.96
CA ASN A 172 22.48 -5.38 10.54
C ASN A 172 23.23 -6.60 11.09
N LYS A 173 22.53 -7.61 11.60
CA LYS A 173 23.15 -8.86 12.06
C LYS A 173 23.71 -9.65 10.88
N GLU A 174 22.99 -9.77 9.77
CA GLU A 174 23.47 -10.45 8.57
C GLU A 174 24.66 -9.72 7.94
N SER A 175 24.60 -8.38 7.86
CA SER A 175 25.71 -7.57 7.34
C SER A 175 26.98 -7.73 8.19
N GLN A 176 26.86 -7.73 9.52
CA GLN A 176 27.99 -7.95 10.43
C GLN A 176 28.57 -9.38 10.30
N GLN A 177 27.72 -10.40 10.23
CA GLN A 177 28.16 -11.78 10.06
C GLN A 177 28.83 -12.03 8.70
N ASN A 178 28.38 -11.37 7.63
CA ASN A 178 28.99 -11.47 6.31
C ASN A 178 30.35 -10.74 6.24
N MET A 179 30.48 -9.58 6.88
CA MET A 179 31.76 -8.88 7.01
C MET A 179 32.78 -9.69 7.81
N GLU A 180 32.39 -10.27 8.95
CA GLU A 180 33.28 -11.13 9.75
C GLU A 180 33.70 -12.41 9.01
N LYS A 181 32.84 -12.95 8.13
CA LYS A 181 33.20 -14.10 7.27
C LYS A 181 34.20 -13.71 6.18
N LEU A 182 34.07 -12.52 5.60
CA LEU A 182 34.99 -12.00 4.58
C LEU A 182 36.35 -11.67 5.19
N GLU A 183 36.40 -11.07 6.39
CA GLU A 183 37.64 -10.79 7.12
C GLU A 183 38.37 -12.05 7.58
N LYS A 184 37.65 -13.15 7.87
CA LYS A 184 38.26 -14.45 8.19
C LYS A 184 38.70 -15.25 6.96
N ALA A 185 38.26 -14.86 5.77
CA ALA A 185 38.60 -15.51 4.51
C ALA A 185 39.74 -14.81 3.74
N ALA A 186 40.16 -13.62 4.19
CA ALA A 186 41.33 -12.86 3.70
C ALA A 186 42.56 -13.14 4.56
#